data_AF-A0A4Z2H7Z6-F1
#
_entry.id   AF-A0A4Z2H7Z6-F1
#
_cell.length_a   1.000
_cell.length_b   1.000
_cell.length_c   1.000
_cell.angle_alpha   90.00
_cell.angle_beta   90.00
_cell.angle_gamma   90.00
#
_symmetry.space_group_name_H-M   'P 1'
#
loop_
_entity.id
_entity.type
_entity.pdbx_description
1 polymer ?
#
loop_
_entity_poly.entity_id
_entity_poly.type
_entity_poly.pdbx_seq_one_letter_code
_entity_poly.pdbx_strand_id
1 'polypeptide(L)'
;MNLTISNAGDDAYDTNIYFHFSREVSYINFWQKEEKGISCGLVDLDFLKCSVGFPFMRAQTKYHFAVIFDTSQLSGKNDTLQFLVQAKSANPEHNLSDNTLDLSIPLVHETDTTITGVVTPSSFVYGNYIDASRFVQLEDMECNFQPLNLTFQAINKGPSRLPGSTVDIRIPNRLVGSGADMFHMIETQVDANSSLSSLFS
;
A
#
# COMPACT_ATOMS: atom_id res chain seq x y z
N MET A 1 11.62 -3.97 -15.80
CA MET A 1 12.25 -2.77 -16.36
C MET A 1 12.94 -3.13 -17.67
N ASN A 2 12.56 -2.52 -18.80
CA ASN A 2 13.13 -2.82 -20.11
C ASN A 2 14.27 -1.84 -20.43
N LEU A 3 15.40 -2.36 -20.91
CA LEU A 3 16.58 -1.57 -21.24
C LEU A 3 17.04 -1.86 -22.66
N THR A 4 17.63 -0.83 -23.27
CA THR A 4 18.38 -0.93 -24.50
C THR A 4 19.77 -0.36 -24.25
N ILE A 5 20.80 -1.18 -24.44
CA ILE A 5 22.18 -0.72 -24.49
C ILE A 5 22.62 -0.64 -25.95
N SER A 6 23.30 0.44 -26.33
CA SER A 6 23.81 0.64 -27.67
C SER A 6 25.29 0.97 -27.63
N ASN A 7 26.08 0.28 -28.44
CA ASN A 7 27.45 0.66 -28.72
C ASN A 7 27.49 1.32 -30.12
N ALA A 8 27.72 2.63 -30.15
CA ALA A 8 27.81 3.42 -31.37
C ALA A 8 29.26 3.71 -31.81
N GLY A 9 30.25 3.23 -31.05
CA GLY A 9 31.67 3.38 -31.35
C GLY A 9 32.30 2.08 -31.85
N ASP A 10 33.55 1.85 -31.45
CA ASP A 10 34.31 0.61 -31.67
C ASP A 10 33.92 -0.48 -30.67
N ASP A 11 34.47 -1.69 -30.83
CA ASP A 11 34.20 -2.81 -29.91
C ASP A 11 34.53 -2.46 -28.44
N ALA A 12 33.56 -2.71 -27.56
CA ALA A 12 33.63 -2.39 -26.14
C ALA A 12 33.89 -3.64 -25.28
N TYR A 13 35.08 -3.72 -24.68
CA TYR A 13 35.55 -4.83 -23.85
C TYR A 13 35.03 -4.73 -22.42
N ASP A 14 34.73 -5.89 -21.83
CA ASP A 14 34.22 -6.00 -20.46
C ASP A 14 33.09 -4.99 -20.17
N THR A 15 32.10 -4.98 -21.08
CA THR A 15 30.95 -4.08 -20.98
C THR A 15 30.04 -4.56 -19.85
N ASN A 16 29.82 -3.69 -18.88
CA ASN A 16 29.00 -3.96 -17.70
C ASN A 16 27.96 -2.86 -17.51
N ILE A 17 26.77 -3.25 -17.08
CA ILE A 17 25.69 -2.36 -16.67
C ILE A 17 25.49 -2.52 -15.18
N TYR A 18 25.48 -1.40 -14.49
CA TYR A 18 25.33 -1.29 -13.05
C TYR A 18 23.98 -0.66 -12.74
N PHE A 19 23.24 -1.25 -11.81
CA PHE A 19 21.98 -0.71 -11.31
C PHE A 19 22.11 -0.45 -9.82
N HIS A 20 21.87 0.80 -9.41
CA HIS A 20 21.60 1.17 -8.03
C HIS A 20 20.11 1.45 -7.88
N PHE A 21 19.46 0.79 -6.93
CA PHE A 21 18.01 0.89 -6.74
C PHE A 21 17.64 0.93 -5.26
N SER A 22 16.41 1.34 -4.94
CA SER A 22 15.94 1.36 -3.54
C SER A 22 15.92 -0.05 -2.94
N ARG A 23 16.29 -0.18 -1.66
CA ARG A 23 16.22 -1.44 -0.89
C ARG A 23 14.80 -1.98 -0.71
N GLU A 24 13.79 -1.19 -1.06
CA GLU A 24 12.39 -1.60 -1.03
C GLU A 24 12.01 -2.53 -2.21
N VAL A 25 12.89 -2.68 -3.20
CA VAL A 25 12.71 -3.63 -4.31
C VAL A 25 13.84 -4.66 -4.31
N SER A 26 13.52 -5.89 -4.71
CA SER A 26 14.48 -7.00 -4.75
C SER A 26 14.68 -7.49 -6.18
N TYR A 27 15.91 -7.77 -6.59
CA TYR A 27 16.15 -8.40 -7.88
C TYR A 27 15.64 -9.85 -7.90
N ILE A 28 14.89 -10.22 -8.95
CA ILE A 28 14.40 -11.59 -9.17
C ILE A 28 15.27 -12.27 -10.24
N ASN A 29 15.25 -11.73 -11.45
CA ASN A 29 15.94 -12.30 -12.60
C ASN A 29 16.06 -11.26 -13.73
N PHE A 30 16.73 -11.63 -14.82
CA PHE A 30 16.72 -10.89 -16.07
C PHE A 30 16.09 -11.72 -17.19
N TRP A 31 15.63 -11.04 -18.23
CA TRP A 31 15.06 -11.66 -19.43
C TRP A 31 15.68 -11.04 -20.68
N GLN A 32 16.02 -11.89 -21.65
CA GLN A 32 16.52 -11.47 -22.95
C GLN A 32 15.77 -12.23 -24.04
N LYS A 33 15.38 -11.53 -25.10
CA LYS A 33 14.73 -12.17 -26.25
C LYS A 33 15.72 -12.97 -27.10
N GLU A 34 16.90 -12.39 -27.30
CA GLU A 34 18.00 -13.00 -28.04
C GLU A 34 19.15 -13.26 -27.08
N GLU A 35 19.75 -14.44 -27.15
CA GLU A 35 20.93 -14.77 -26.34
C GLU A 35 22.14 -13.97 -26.84
N LYS A 36 22.39 -12.83 -26.20
CA LYS A 36 23.53 -11.93 -26.48
C LYS A 36 24.63 -12.03 -25.42
N GLY A 37 24.67 -13.13 -24.67
CA GLY A 37 25.64 -13.34 -23.60
C GLY A 37 25.50 -12.34 -22.45
N ILE A 38 24.25 -11.96 -22.11
CA ILE A 38 23.97 -11.12 -20.94
C ILE A 38 23.86 -12.04 -19.72
N SER A 39 24.50 -11.65 -18.62
CA SER A 39 24.39 -12.33 -17.33
C SER A 39 24.36 -11.29 -16.22
N CYS A 40 23.37 -11.39 -15.33
CA CYS A 40 23.18 -10.46 -14.23
C CYS A 40 23.34 -11.17 -12.87
N GLY A 41 24.05 -10.52 -11.95
CA GLY A 41 24.24 -10.99 -10.58
C GLY A 41 24.25 -9.83 -9.59
N LEU A 42 23.62 -10.05 -8.43
CA LEU A 42 23.67 -9.10 -7.33
C LEU A 42 25.09 -9.04 -6.77
N VAL A 43 25.59 -7.82 -6.61
CA VAL A 43 26.85 -7.52 -5.93
C VAL A 43 26.58 -7.14 -4.48
N ASP A 44 25.49 -6.41 -4.23
CA ASP A 44 24.94 -6.08 -2.91
C ASP A 44 23.41 -6.07 -2.98
N LEU A 45 22.71 -5.86 -1.86
CA LEU A 45 21.25 -5.87 -1.75
C LEU A 45 20.54 -4.87 -2.68
N ASP A 46 21.16 -3.71 -2.89
CA ASP A 46 20.69 -2.60 -3.71
C ASP A 46 21.56 -2.35 -4.96
N PHE A 47 22.42 -3.31 -5.30
CA PHE A 47 23.42 -3.16 -6.35
C PHE A 47 23.51 -4.39 -7.26
N LEU A 48 23.05 -4.25 -8.50
CA LEU A 48 23.08 -5.30 -9.53
C LEU A 48 24.13 -4.98 -10.59
N LYS A 49 24.91 -6.00 -10.96
CA LYS A 49 25.85 -5.95 -12.09
C LYS A 49 25.38 -6.91 -13.19
N CYS A 50 25.24 -6.40 -14.41
CA CYS A 50 24.98 -7.19 -15.60
C CYS A 50 26.17 -7.10 -16.56
N SER A 51 26.82 -8.22 -16.84
CA SER A 51 27.86 -8.31 -17.87
C SER A 51 27.21 -8.53 -19.23
N VAL A 52 27.71 -7.83 -20.26
CA VAL A 52 27.09 -7.76 -21.58
C VAL A 52 28.09 -8.19 -22.66
N GLY A 53 27.74 -9.23 -23.41
CA GLY A 53 28.48 -9.63 -24.60
C GLY A 53 29.89 -10.15 -24.33
N PHE A 54 30.15 -10.77 -23.18
CA PHE A 54 31.50 -11.22 -22.82
C PHE A 54 32.14 -12.06 -23.95
N PRO A 55 33.37 -11.73 -24.42
CA PRO A 55 34.31 -10.75 -23.85
C PRO A 55 34.16 -9.28 -24.35
N PHE A 56 33.36 -9.01 -25.38
CA PHE A 56 33.14 -7.65 -25.91
C PHE A 56 31.76 -7.47 -26.59
N MET A 57 31.20 -6.27 -26.42
CA MET A 57 30.05 -5.82 -27.18
C MET A 57 30.51 -5.19 -28.50
N ARG A 58 30.03 -5.72 -29.63
CA ARG A 58 30.46 -5.28 -30.97
C ARG A 58 30.07 -3.83 -31.27
N ALA A 59 30.89 -3.17 -32.08
CA ALA A 59 30.62 -1.88 -32.70
C ALA A 59 29.27 -1.87 -33.43
N GLN A 60 28.57 -0.74 -33.38
CA GLN A 60 27.29 -0.52 -34.08
C GLN A 60 26.19 -1.54 -33.71
N THR A 61 26.18 -2.04 -32.48
CA THR A 61 25.16 -3.00 -32.01
C THR A 61 24.26 -2.42 -30.94
N LYS A 62 23.06 -3.00 -30.83
CA LYS A 62 22.09 -2.71 -29.77
C LYS A 62 21.58 -4.00 -29.17
N TYR A 63 21.61 -4.11 -27.85
CA TYR A 63 21.03 -5.25 -27.14
C TYR A 63 19.84 -4.81 -26.31
N HIS A 64 18.83 -5.67 -26.26
CA HIS A 64 17.59 -5.44 -25.53
C HIS A 64 17.41 -6.54 -24.49
N PHE A 65 17.22 -6.12 -23.25
CA PHE A 65 16.95 -7.04 -22.15
C PHE A 65 16.09 -6.34 -21.10
N ALA A 66 15.54 -7.12 -20.19
CA ALA A 66 14.75 -6.63 -19.07
C ALA A 66 15.31 -7.15 -17.76
N VAL A 67 15.27 -6.31 -16.73
CA VAL A 67 15.53 -6.70 -15.35
C VAL A 67 14.20 -6.75 -14.61
N ILE A 68 13.97 -7.84 -13.89
CA ILE A 68 12.73 -8.11 -13.16
C ILE A 68 13.01 -7.91 -11.67
N PHE A 69 12.21 -7.04 -11.05
CA PHE A 69 12.28 -6.73 -9.63
C PHE A 69 10.98 -7.15 -8.94
N ASP A 70 11.09 -7.64 -7.70
CA ASP A 70 9.99 -7.81 -6.77
C ASP A 70 9.69 -6.50 -6.06
N THR A 71 8.43 -6.11 -6.02
CA THR A 71 7.91 -4.91 -5.35
C THR A 71 6.93 -5.28 -4.24
N SER A 72 6.93 -6.52 -3.74
CA SER A 72 6.02 -6.99 -2.70
C SER A 72 6.28 -6.37 -1.31
N GLN A 73 7.50 -5.85 -1.08
CA GLN A 73 7.96 -5.34 0.22
C GLN A 73 8.06 -3.80 0.27
N LEU A 74 7.33 -3.10 -0.60
CA LEU A 74 7.28 -1.63 -0.56
C LEU A 74 6.74 -1.15 0.79
N SER A 75 7.48 -0.26 1.45
CA SER A 75 7.11 0.23 2.79
C SER A 75 5.95 1.21 2.76
N GLY A 76 5.73 1.84 1.60
CA GLY A 76 4.79 2.94 1.42
C GLY A 76 5.20 4.23 2.13
N LYS A 77 6.48 4.40 2.49
CA LYS A 77 7.01 5.65 3.06
C LYS A 77 7.49 6.65 2.00
N ASN A 78 7.93 6.13 0.85
CA ASN A 78 8.45 6.93 -0.25
C ASN A 78 7.39 7.00 -1.35
N ASP A 79 7.32 8.14 -2.03
CA ASP A 79 6.39 8.37 -3.14
C ASP A 79 6.97 7.94 -4.50
N THR A 80 8.27 7.63 -4.55
CA THR A 80 8.98 7.29 -5.78
C THR A 80 10.03 6.22 -5.55
N LEU A 81 10.16 5.30 -6.50
CA LEU A 81 11.31 4.41 -6.63
C LEU A 81 12.32 5.02 -7.59
N GLN A 82 13.57 5.13 -7.13
CA GLN A 82 14.68 5.61 -7.95
C GLN A 82 15.56 4.45 -8.41
N PHE A 83 15.96 4.50 -9.68
CA PHE A 83 16.89 3.58 -10.30
C PHE A 83 17.96 4.38 -11.04
N LEU A 84 19.20 4.24 -10.61
CA LEU A 84 20.37 4.78 -11.31
C LEU A 84 21.04 3.65 -12.09
N VAL A 85 21.05 3.77 -13.41
CA VAL A 85 21.67 2.80 -14.31
C VAL A 85 22.90 3.40 -14.95
N GLN A 86 24.01 2.67 -14.93
CA GLN A 86 25.28 3.11 -15.52
C GLN A 86 25.88 2.03 -16.40
N ALA A 87 26.25 2.38 -17.63
CA ALA A 87 27.06 1.51 -18.49
C ALA A 87 28.55 1.86 -18.34
N LYS A 88 29.43 0.85 -18.29
CA LYS A 88 30.88 1.04 -18.32
C LYS A 88 31.53 -0.05 -19.15
N SER A 89 32.62 0.28 -19.82
CA SER A 89 33.53 -0.68 -20.45
C SER A 89 34.94 -0.52 -19.90
N ALA A 90 35.83 -1.47 -20.19
CA ALA A 90 37.25 -1.35 -19.86
C ALA A 90 38.02 -0.42 -20.83
N ASN A 91 37.39 -0.01 -21.94
CA ASN A 91 37.98 0.91 -22.89
C ASN A 91 38.11 2.31 -22.27
N PRO A 92 39.18 3.07 -22.58
CA PRO A 92 39.25 4.48 -22.26
C PRO A 92 38.11 5.23 -22.94
N GLU A 93 37.31 5.94 -22.16
CA GLU A 93 36.12 6.61 -22.66
C GLU A 93 36.25 8.12 -22.52
N HIS A 94 35.94 8.83 -23.60
CA HIS A 94 36.07 10.29 -23.67
C HIS A 94 34.81 11.04 -23.23
N ASN A 95 33.64 10.42 -23.36
CA ASN A 95 32.36 10.97 -22.91
C ASN A 95 31.70 9.99 -21.94
N LEU A 96 31.70 10.31 -20.65
CA LEU A 96 31.09 9.46 -19.61
C LEU A 96 29.64 9.86 -19.31
N SER A 97 29.18 10.99 -19.85
CA SER A 97 27.92 11.63 -19.45
C SER A 97 26.68 10.99 -20.08
N ASP A 98 26.83 10.32 -21.22
CA ASP A 98 25.79 9.61 -21.95
C ASP A 98 25.54 8.18 -21.45
N ASN A 99 26.40 7.68 -20.55
CA ASN A 99 26.31 6.33 -20.02
C ASN A 99 25.49 6.18 -18.74
N THR A 100 24.87 7.27 -18.26
CA THR A 100 24.05 7.26 -17.05
C THR A 100 22.58 7.53 -17.36
N LEU A 101 21.70 6.74 -16.78
CA LEU A 101 20.25 6.90 -16.86
C LEU A 101 19.66 6.89 -15.44
N ASP A 102 18.98 7.97 -15.07
CA ASP A 102 18.24 8.09 -13.81
C ASP A 102 16.74 7.95 -14.10
N LEU A 103 16.09 7.01 -13.42
CA LEU A 103 14.67 6.70 -13.58
C LEU A 103 13.96 6.83 -12.24
N SER A 104 12.95 7.69 -12.23
CA SER A 104 12.05 7.86 -11.09
C SER A 104 10.66 7.32 -11.44
N ILE A 105 10.24 6.27 -10.75
CA ILE A 105 8.92 5.65 -10.91
C ILE A 105 8.02 6.10 -9.76
N PRO A 106 6.93 6.85 -10.02
CA PRO A 106 6.00 7.24 -8.96
C PRO A 106 5.24 6.02 -8.42
N LEU A 107 5.10 5.95 -7.11
CA LEU A 107 4.29 4.97 -6.40
C LEU A 107 2.89 5.52 -6.17
N VAL A 108 1.89 4.65 -6.30
CA VAL A 108 0.49 4.99 -6.04
C VAL A 108 0.03 4.22 -4.81
N HIS A 109 -0.55 4.94 -3.86
CA HIS A 109 -1.13 4.35 -2.66
C HIS A 109 -2.59 3.98 -2.91
N GLU A 110 -2.85 2.68 -2.95
CA GLU A 110 -4.19 2.14 -3.12
C GLU A 110 -4.70 1.53 -1.82
N THR A 111 -5.80 2.06 -1.32
CA THR A 111 -6.53 1.55 -0.15
C THR A 111 -7.94 1.15 -0.58
N ASP A 112 -8.43 0.03 -0.07
CA ASP A 112 -9.81 -0.42 -0.29
C ASP A 112 -10.47 -0.60 1.07
N THR A 113 -11.26 0.39 1.48
CA THR A 113 -11.84 0.41 2.81
C THR A 113 -13.34 0.23 2.80
N THR A 114 -13.80 -0.72 3.61
CA THR A 114 -15.21 -1.01 3.80
C THR A 114 -15.58 -0.88 5.27
N ILE A 115 -16.74 -0.31 5.55
CA ILE A 115 -17.34 -0.30 6.88
C ILE A 115 -18.60 -1.18 6.82
N THR A 116 -18.70 -2.15 7.71
CA THR A 116 -19.88 -2.99 7.90
C THR A 116 -20.44 -2.78 9.30
N GLY A 117 -21.73 -3.05 9.48
CA GLY A 117 -22.40 -2.92 10.77
C GLY A 117 -23.44 -4.02 10.96
N VAL A 118 -23.56 -4.50 12.19
CA VAL A 118 -24.57 -5.49 12.60
C VAL A 118 -25.20 -5.03 13.91
N VAL A 119 -26.51 -5.23 14.04
CA VAL A 119 -27.26 -4.97 15.27
C VAL A 119 -27.85 -6.28 15.81
N THR A 120 -27.73 -6.50 17.11
CA THR A 120 -28.29 -7.67 17.79
C THR A 120 -29.05 -7.27 19.06
N PRO A 121 -30.31 -7.71 19.24
CA PRO A 121 -31.13 -8.43 18.26
C PRO A 121 -31.49 -7.55 17.05
N SER A 122 -31.73 -8.18 15.89
CA SER A 122 -32.11 -7.48 14.65
C SER A 122 -33.54 -6.94 14.66
N SER A 123 -34.35 -7.43 15.59
CA SER A 123 -35.70 -6.96 15.88
C SER A 123 -36.06 -7.27 17.32
N PHE A 124 -36.97 -6.49 17.86
CA PHE A 124 -37.56 -6.72 19.17
C PHE A 124 -39.04 -6.35 19.10
N VAL A 125 -39.85 -6.94 19.98
CA VAL A 125 -41.28 -6.67 20.05
C VAL A 125 -41.54 -5.77 21.25
N TYR A 126 -42.25 -4.67 21.02
CA TYR A 126 -42.73 -3.80 22.10
C TYR A 126 -44.13 -4.24 22.55
N GLY A 127 -44.34 -4.34 23.87
CA GLY A 127 -45.59 -4.75 24.50
C GLY A 127 -46.62 -3.63 24.66
N ASN A 128 -47.65 -3.88 25.49
CA ASN A 128 -48.82 -3.01 25.66
C ASN A 128 -48.48 -1.56 26.07
N TYR A 129 -49.35 -0.62 25.67
CA TYR A 129 -49.28 0.82 25.94
C TYR A 129 -48.90 1.16 27.39
N ILE A 130 -47.83 1.93 27.56
CA ILE A 130 -47.41 2.53 28.84
C ILE A 130 -47.75 4.02 28.79
N ASP A 131 -48.41 4.52 29.83
CA ASP A 131 -48.70 5.95 29.97
C ASP A 131 -47.40 6.78 30.08
N ALA A 132 -47.31 7.87 29.33
CA ALA A 132 -46.17 8.78 29.26
C ALA A 132 -45.73 9.29 30.65
N SER A 133 -46.66 9.38 31.60
CA SER A 133 -46.42 9.78 33.00
C SER A 133 -45.51 8.81 33.79
N ARG A 134 -45.35 7.56 33.34
CA ARG A 134 -44.53 6.53 34.00
C ARG A 134 -43.13 6.36 33.41
N PHE A 135 -42.79 7.04 32.31
CA PHE A 135 -41.49 6.91 31.65
C PHE A 135 -40.29 7.43 32.46
N VAL A 136 -40.53 8.25 33.49
CA VAL A 136 -39.47 8.93 34.27
C VAL A 136 -38.92 8.08 35.43
N GLN A 137 -39.58 6.97 35.80
CA GLN A 137 -39.13 6.07 36.86
C GLN A 137 -38.37 4.87 36.27
N LEU A 138 -37.07 5.06 35.96
CA LEU A 138 -36.22 4.00 35.39
C LEU A 138 -36.02 2.79 36.33
N GLU A 139 -36.21 2.95 37.64
CA GLU A 139 -35.88 1.94 38.67
C GLU A 139 -36.80 0.71 38.66
N ASP A 140 -38.00 0.79 38.05
CA ASP A 140 -38.99 -0.30 38.01
C ASP A 140 -39.24 -0.88 36.59
N MET A 141 -38.38 -0.53 35.61
CA MET A 141 -38.62 -0.84 34.19
C MET A 141 -37.54 -1.71 33.51
N GLU A 142 -36.85 -2.58 34.26
CA GLU A 142 -35.96 -3.62 33.68
C GLU A 142 -36.67 -4.45 32.58
N CYS A 143 -37.99 -4.61 32.65
CA CYS A 143 -38.78 -5.37 31.67
C CYS A 143 -39.15 -4.61 30.38
N ASN A 144 -38.89 -3.30 30.26
CA ASN A 144 -39.39 -2.48 29.14
C ASN A 144 -38.32 -2.03 28.15
N PHE A 145 -37.04 -2.08 28.53
CA PHE A 145 -35.92 -1.74 27.66
C PHE A 145 -35.31 -3.01 27.06
N GLN A 146 -34.98 -2.95 25.77
CA GLN A 146 -34.33 -4.05 25.08
C GLN A 146 -32.85 -3.68 24.87
N PRO A 147 -31.91 -4.49 25.37
CA PRO A 147 -30.49 -4.25 25.11
C PRO A 147 -30.21 -4.45 23.63
N LEU A 148 -29.50 -3.50 23.02
CA LEU A 148 -29.10 -3.54 21.62
C LEU A 148 -27.58 -3.43 21.52
N ASN A 149 -26.97 -4.42 20.88
CA ASN A 149 -25.56 -4.42 20.57
C ASN A 149 -25.36 -3.99 19.13
N LEU A 150 -24.78 -2.80 18.95
CA LEU A 150 -24.38 -2.29 17.64
C LEU A 150 -22.89 -2.54 17.48
N THR A 151 -22.52 -3.35 16.49
CA THR A 151 -21.12 -3.66 16.16
C THR A 151 -20.80 -3.11 14.79
N PHE A 152 -19.78 -2.28 14.72
CA PHE A 152 -19.26 -1.73 13.46
C PHE A 152 -17.85 -2.27 13.22
N GLN A 153 -17.55 -2.61 11.98
CA GLN A 153 -16.24 -3.11 11.59
C GLN A 153 -15.73 -2.30 10.40
N ALA A 154 -14.60 -1.63 10.60
CA ALA A 154 -13.86 -0.96 9.53
C ALA A 154 -12.72 -1.89 9.07
N ILE A 155 -12.68 -2.21 7.78
CA ILE A 155 -11.71 -3.13 7.19
C ILE A 155 -11.02 -2.43 6.03
N ASN A 156 -9.69 -2.47 5.99
CA ASN A 156 -8.91 -2.14 4.81
C ASN A 156 -8.47 -3.45 4.12
N LYS A 157 -9.02 -3.71 2.93
CA LYS A 157 -8.67 -4.82 2.03
C LYS A 157 -7.65 -4.42 0.97
N GLY A 158 -7.28 -3.13 0.92
CA GLY A 158 -6.33 -2.62 -0.06
C GLY A 158 -4.89 -3.02 0.25
N PRO A 159 -3.99 -2.95 -0.74
CA PRO A 159 -2.58 -3.29 -0.56
C PRO A 159 -1.82 -2.28 0.30
N SER A 160 -2.25 -1.01 0.32
CA SER A 160 -1.59 0.04 1.10
C SER A 160 -2.19 0.19 2.49
N ARG A 161 -1.37 0.65 3.44
CA ARG A 161 -1.84 1.04 4.77
C ARG A 161 -2.73 2.29 4.68
N LEU A 162 -3.71 2.39 5.56
CA LEU A 162 -4.56 3.58 5.72
C LEU A 162 -4.25 4.28 7.06
N PRO A 163 -3.23 5.14 7.13
CA PRO A 163 -2.93 5.91 8.34
C PRO A 163 -3.92 7.07 8.52
N GLY A 164 -4.26 7.39 9.78
CA GLY A 164 -5.01 8.62 10.11
C GLY A 164 -6.48 8.62 9.68
N SER A 165 -7.11 7.44 9.56
CA SER A 165 -8.53 7.35 9.23
C SER A 165 -9.45 7.70 10.41
N THR A 166 -10.65 8.20 10.09
CA THR A 166 -11.68 8.54 11.08
C THR A 166 -12.99 7.85 10.68
N VAL A 167 -13.67 7.27 11.67
CA VAL A 167 -15.01 6.69 11.51
C VAL A 167 -15.99 7.55 12.31
N ASP A 168 -17.00 8.09 11.63
CA ASP A 168 -18.09 8.86 12.25
C ASP A 168 -19.31 7.94 12.42
N ILE A 169 -19.71 7.68 13.67
CA ILE A 169 -20.86 6.85 14.03
C ILE A 169 -21.93 7.76 14.63
N ARG A 170 -23.07 7.86 13.96
CA ARG A 170 -24.20 8.68 14.41
C ARG A 170 -25.31 7.80 14.95
N ILE A 171 -25.54 7.88 16.26
CA ILE A 171 -26.62 7.16 16.95
C ILE A 171 -27.76 8.17 17.21
N PRO A 172 -28.98 7.90 16.73
CA PRO A 172 -30.12 8.78 16.98
C PRO A 172 -30.40 8.90 18.48
N ASN A 173 -30.53 10.12 19.01
CA ASN A 173 -30.84 10.33 20.43
C ASN A 173 -32.35 10.51 20.69
N ARG A 174 -33.09 11.15 19.78
CA ARG A 174 -34.54 11.47 19.91
C ARG A 174 -35.24 11.42 18.56
N LEU A 175 -36.54 11.12 18.56
CA LEU A 175 -37.39 11.22 17.35
C LEU A 175 -37.84 12.65 17.05
N VAL A 176 -38.01 13.46 18.10
CA VAL A 176 -38.44 14.87 18.02
C VAL A 176 -37.63 15.70 19.02
N GLY A 177 -37.40 16.98 18.73
CA GLY A 177 -36.45 17.81 19.52
C GLY A 177 -36.75 17.90 21.02
N SER A 178 -38.03 17.85 21.41
CA SER A 178 -38.48 17.86 22.81
C SER A 178 -38.97 16.49 23.30
N GLY A 179 -38.68 15.42 22.56
CA GLY A 179 -39.15 14.06 22.85
C GLY A 179 -38.28 13.34 23.87
N ALA A 180 -38.73 12.15 24.27
CA ALA A 180 -37.95 11.25 25.11
C ALA A 180 -36.69 10.75 24.39
N ASP A 181 -35.65 10.48 25.16
CA ASP A 181 -34.43 9.84 24.66
C ASP A 181 -34.74 8.40 24.21
N MET A 182 -34.24 8.03 23.03
CA MET A 182 -34.49 6.71 22.42
C MET A 182 -33.47 5.67 22.84
N PHE A 183 -32.18 6.01 22.68
CA PHE A 183 -31.07 5.11 22.95
C PHE A 183 -30.28 5.64 24.13
N HIS A 184 -30.11 4.78 25.12
CA HIS A 184 -29.19 5.02 26.20
C HIS A 184 -27.92 4.21 25.95
N MET A 185 -26.79 4.91 25.72
CA MET A 185 -25.49 4.25 25.56
C MET A 185 -25.01 3.76 26.93
N ILE A 186 -25.02 2.45 27.13
CA ILE A 186 -24.58 1.83 28.38
C ILE A 186 -23.05 1.72 28.39
N GLU A 187 -22.49 1.17 27.31
CA GLU A 187 -21.07 0.90 27.19
C GLU A 187 -20.63 1.06 25.73
N THR A 188 -19.36 1.39 25.54
CA THR A 188 -18.70 1.35 24.23
C THR A 188 -17.40 0.56 24.39
N GLN A 189 -17.30 -0.53 23.64
CA GLN A 189 -16.08 -1.32 23.57
C GLN A 189 -15.47 -1.17 22.18
N VAL A 190 -14.14 -1.04 22.14
CA VAL A 190 -13.36 -1.04 20.91
C VAL A 190 -12.43 -2.23 20.97
N ASP A 191 -12.55 -3.12 19.98
CA ASP A 191 -11.66 -4.27 19.85
C ASP A 191 -10.79 -4.08 18.61
N ALA A 192 -9.68 -3.35 18.78
CA ALA A 192 -8.57 -3.25 17.84
C ALA A 192 -7.39 -2.49 18.47
N ASN A 193 -6.18 -2.77 17.98
CA ASN A 193 -4.92 -2.04 18.23
C ASN A 193 -4.95 -0.54 17.80
N SER A 194 -6.11 0.10 17.73
CA SER A 194 -6.31 1.50 17.36
C SER A 194 -6.99 2.24 18.50
N SER A 195 -6.28 3.18 19.12
CA SER A 195 -6.80 4.08 20.14
C SER A 195 -7.78 5.09 19.53
N LEU A 196 -8.87 5.35 20.24
CA LEU A 196 -9.79 6.44 19.91
C LEU A 196 -9.99 7.36 21.10
N SER A 197 -9.86 8.66 20.84
CA SER A 197 -10.35 9.74 21.68
C SER A 197 -11.78 10.06 21.25
N SER A 198 -12.77 9.74 22.09
CA SER A 198 -14.16 10.13 21.86
C SER A 198 -14.39 11.57 22.35
N LEU A 199 -14.81 12.45 21.43
CA LEU A 199 -15.44 13.73 21.74
C LEU A 199 -16.94 13.54 21.50
N PHE A 200 -17.72 13.51 22.59
CA PHE A 200 -19.17 13.61 22.51
C PHE A 200 -19.55 15.09 22.64
N SER A 201 -20.35 15.59 21.71
CA SER A 201 -20.98 16.92 21.75
C SER A 201 -22.43 16.82 22.21
#